data_AF-A0A7J3DJ93-F1
#
_entry.id   AF-A0A7J3DJ93-F1
#
_cell.length_a   1.000
_cell.length_b   1.000
_cell.length_c   1.000
_cell.angle_alpha   90.00
_cell.angle_beta   90.00
_cell.angle_gamma   90.00
#
_symmetry.space_group_name_H-M   'P 1'
#
loop_
_entity.id
_entity.type
_entity.pdbx_description
1 polymer ?
#
loop_
_entity_poly.entity_id
_entity_poly.type
_entity_poly.pdbx_seq_one_letter_code
_entity_poly.pdbx_strand_id
1 'polypeptide(L)'
;MRVFHFCILFLLLSFAYAQVENTSSEEELMKIFEENFANASIEDFIVVEGSGLSTAEVAAIEYAKSQYPEYAQYYKPLKDTQETMEIVKRAPKEKTIILIGGPSQNKISEQVLSLGWVKEEGKATYYTQLVVQNGTNPNGAKIFILSDNKGYSNLPKKGVEYSPLSSVMPQEYVPPAATGISLLLLHLFNLAQTIVEESVEEFGKKRRKKSRKKESIIKKYGKEILSFILASAVLAVAVTWTFTAFSWKFIPYLFLNFFVCFFLIMSYDGLRWIVSKILGIPVEYTFWSVGAVITLLSSFLGNPFGLSGVLVEETEKLKEKWKVGLMNLAASFFTMFVAVVFFIINFVFPWEVFQMIFSASSTIAMVSILPLGSLGGNEIRKWNIFVWLFAFLLIGGAYAIITFLIV
;
A
#
# COMPACT_ATOMS: atom_id res chain seq x y z
N MET A 1 -18.79 20.92 -13.70
CA MET A 1 -17.53 21.69 -13.78
C MET A 1 -17.14 22.48 -12.51
N ARG A 2 -18.07 22.73 -11.56
CA ARG A 2 -17.76 23.49 -10.32
C ARG A 2 -17.23 22.68 -9.13
N VAL A 3 -17.29 21.34 -9.18
CA VAL A 3 -16.75 20.45 -8.13
C VAL A 3 -15.24 20.17 -8.29
N PHE A 4 -14.74 20.24 -9.53
CA PHE A 4 -13.31 20.03 -9.84
C PHE A 4 -12.44 21.23 -9.42
N HIS A 5 -13.00 22.45 -9.47
CA HIS A 5 -12.31 23.65 -9.00
C HIS A 5 -12.28 23.74 -7.47
N PHE A 6 -13.24 23.14 -6.76
CA PHE A 6 -13.28 23.16 -5.29
C PHE A 6 -12.23 22.24 -4.66
N CYS A 7 -11.95 21.07 -5.26
CA CYS A 7 -10.90 20.16 -4.76
C CYS A 7 -9.48 20.67 -5.03
N ILE A 8 -9.25 21.35 -6.17
CA ILE A 8 -7.96 21.99 -6.47
C ILE A 8 -7.75 23.24 -5.60
N LEU A 9 -8.81 24.02 -5.37
CA LEU A 9 -8.74 25.18 -4.47
C LEU A 9 -8.54 24.72 -3.01
N PHE A 10 -9.10 23.60 -2.56
CA PHE A 10 -8.85 23.06 -1.23
C PHE A 10 -7.43 22.50 -1.10
N LEU A 11 -6.90 21.80 -2.10
CA LEU A 11 -5.49 21.35 -2.12
C LEU A 11 -4.51 22.52 -2.16
N LEU A 12 -4.79 23.56 -2.95
CA LEU A 12 -3.97 24.78 -3.03
C LEU A 12 -4.12 25.66 -1.78
N LEU A 13 -5.30 25.70 -1.13
CA LEU A 13 -5.51 26.40 0.14
C LEU A 13 -4.85 25.65 1.29
N SER A 14 -4.79 24.32 1.28
CA SER A 14 -3.99 23.54 2.26
C SER A 14 -2.49 23.75 2.08
N PHE A 15 -2.03 23.84 0.83
CA PHE A 15 -0.64 24.16 0.50
C PHE A 15 -0.28 25.61 0.84
N ALA A 16 -1.21 26.56 0.60
CA ALA A 16 -1.03 27.97 0.92
C ALA A 16 -1.18 28.25 2.42
N TYR A 17 -2.07 27.55 3.14
CA TYR A 17 -2.19 27.66 4.59
C TYR A 17 -0.94 27.10 5.30
N ALA A 18 -0.30 26.06 4.74
CA ALA A 18 1.01 25.58 5.19
C ALA A 18 2.17 26.54 4.88
N GLN A 19 2.02 27.45 3.91
CA GLN A 19 3.01 28.47 3.56
C GLN A 19 2.85 29.80 4.33
N VAL A 20 1.64 30.12 4.83
CA VAL A 20 1.34 31.43 5.43
C VAL A 20 1.74 31.54 6.91
N GLU A 21 1.99 30.42 7.61
CA GLU A 21 2.37 30.43 9.04
C GLU A 21 3.88 30.32 9.33
N ASN A 22 4.77 30.27 8.31
CA ASN A 22 6.13 29.73 8.55
C ASN A 22 7.32 30.46 7.91
N THR A 23 7.31 31.79 7.83
CA THR A 23 8.55 32.54 7.55
C THR A 23 9.61 32.34 8.66
N SER A 24 9.19 32.08 9.91
CA SER A 24 10.12 31.81 11.02
C SER A 24 10.80 30.44 10.93
N SER A 25 10.15 29.41 10.37
CA SER A 25 10.80 28.10 10.20
C SER A 25 11.80 28.07 9.05
N GLU A 26 11.64 28.95 8.05
CA GLU A 26 12.58 29.07 6.93
C GLU A 26 13.92 29.60 7.41
N GLU A 27 13.90 30.72 8.14
CA GLU A 27 15.11 31.29 8.73
C GLU A 27 15.78 30.33 9.70
N GLU A 28 15.02 29.57 10.50
CA GLU A 28 15.58 28.60 11.43
C GLU A 28 16.21 27.39 10.71
N LEU A 29 15.58 26.90 9.64
CA LEU A 29 16.11 25.80 8.84
C LEU A 29 17.35 26.23 8.05
N MET A 30 17.31 27.43 7.45
CA MET A 30 18.46 28.03 6.78
C MET A 30 19.59 28.29 7.76
N LYS A 31 19.30 28.74 8.99
CA LYS A 31 20.30 28.93 10.04
C LYS A 31 20.93 27.60 10.46
N ILE A 32 20.16 26.52 10.59
CA ILE A 32 20.71 25.19 10.88
C ILE A 32 21.56 24.69 9.72
N PHE A 33 21.11 24.92 8.48
CA PHE A 33 21.91 24.61 7.30
C PHE A 33 23.21 25.42 7.30
N GLU A 34 23.17 26.72 7.53
CA GLU A 34 24.35 27.57 7.58
C GLU A 34 25.29 27.17 8.75
N GLU A 35 24.77 26.98 9.96
CA GLU A 35 25.55 26.60 11.14
C GLU A 35 26.25 25.25 10.97
N ASN A 36 25.63 24.30 10.26
CA ASN A 36 26.18 22.95 10.09
C ASN A 36 26.94 22.74 8.78
N PHE A 37 26.65 23.51 7.73
CA PHE A 37 27.19 23.31 6.39
C PHE A 37 28.12 24.44 5.91
N ALA A 38 27.95 25.69 6.36
CA ALA A 38 28.73 26.82 5.83
C ALA A 38 30.23 26.76 6.17
N ASN A 39 30.60 26.02 7.23
CA ASN A 39 32.00 25.91 7.69
C ASN A 39 32.68 24.58 7.32
N ALA A 40 31.96 23.64 6.71
CA ALA A 40 32.52 22.33 6.35
C ALA A 40 33.04 22.34 4.91
N SER A 41 34.23 21.76 4.68
CA SER A 41 34.72 21.55 3.32
C SER A 41 33.79 20.58 2.59
N ILE A 42 33.55 20.81 1.31
CA ILE A 42 32.66 19.96 0.50
C ILE A 42 33.16 18.50 0.47
N GLU A 43 34.47 18.29 0.59
CA GLU A 43 35.08 16.96 0.66
C GLU A 43 34.76 16.20 1.95
N ASP A 44 34.14 16.86 2.95
CA ASP A 44 33.83 16.30 4.25
C ASP A 44 32.45 15.68 4.37
N PHE A 45 31.64 15.73 3.32
CA PHE A 45 30.30 15.15 3.32
C PHE A 45 30.25 13.70 2.83
N ILE A 46 29.56 12.85 3.59
CA ILE A 46 29.16 11.51 3.18
C ILE A 46 27.64 11.52 3.05
N VAL A 47 27.12 11.56 1.82
CA VAL A 47 25.68 11.54 1.59
C VAL A 47 25.22 10.11 1.32
N VAL A 48 24.17 9.68 2.02
CA VAL A 48 23.51 8.39 1.80
C VAL A 48 22.05 8.63 1.46
N GLU A 49 21.65 8.27 0.26
CA GLU A 49 20.25 8.27 -0.15
C GLU A 49 19.59 6.94 0.27
N GLY A 50 18.42 7.04 0.88
CA GLY A 50 17.58 5.89 1.17
C GLY A 50 17.07 5.23 -0.10
N SER A 51 16.84 3.92 -0.06
CA SER A 51 16.21 3.20 -1.17
C SER A 51 14.71 3.51 -1.34
N GLY A 52 14.07 4.08 -0.31
CA GLY A 52 12.63 4.38 -0.28
C GLY A 52 12.30 5.87 -0.22
N LEU A 53 13.12 6.75 -0.79
CA LEU A 53 12.89 8.20 -0.70
C LEU A 53 11.49 8.61 -1.18
N SER A 54 10.86 9.51 -0.43
CA SER A 54 9.59 10.09 -0.85
C SER A 54 9.79 11.17 -1.91
N THR A 55 8.73 11.49 -2.65
CA THR A 55 8.76 12.61 -3.61
C THR A 55 9.13 13.94 -2.95
N ALA A 56 8.77 14.14 -1.67
CA ALA A 56 9.11 15.34 -0.94
C ALA A 56 10.61 15.42 -0.65
N GLU A 57 11.23 14.29 -0.28
CA GLU A 57 12.68 14.20 -0.05
C GLU A 57 13.46 14.39 -1.33
N VAL A 58 13.05 13.74 -2.42
CA VAL A 58 13.66 13.94 -3.75
C VAL A 58 13.56 15.40 -4.19
N ALA A 59 12.38 16.02 -4.02
CA ALA A 59 12.21 17.43 -4.35
C ALA A 59 13.08 18.35 -3.47
N ALA A 60 13.24 18.04 -2.18
CA ALA A 60 14.11 18.78 -1.28
C ALA A 60 15.59 18.68 -1.70
N ILE A 61 16.05 17.49 -2.12
CA ILE A 61 17.39 17.29 -2.67
C ILE A 61 17.60 18.11 -3.94
N GLU A 62 16.67 18.02 -4.89
CA GLU A 62 16.78 18.74 -6.17
C GLU A 62 16.71 20.26 -5.97
N TYR A 63 15.87 20.72 -5.05
CA TYR A 63 15.84 22.12 -4.64
C TYR A 63 17.20 22.54 -4.05
N ALA A 64 17.76 21.78 -3.10
CA ALA A 64 19.07 22.09 -2.52
C ALA A 64 20.19 22.12 -3.58
N LYS A 65 20.21 21.17 -4.52
CA LYS A 65 21.16 21.17 -5.65
C LYS A 65 21.01 22.42 -6.53
N SER A 66 19.78 22.90 -6.73
CA SER A 66 19.52 24.09 -7.53
C SER A 66 19.97 25.39 -6.84
N GLN A 67 19.83 25.46 -5.51
CA GLN A 67 20.23 26.63 -4.72
C GLN A 67 21.74 26.69 -4.47
N TYR A 68 22.40 25.54 -4.44
CA TYR A 68 23.83 25.42 -4.16
C TYR A 68 24.58 24.62 -5.26
N PRO A 69 24.73 25.18 -6.48
CA PRO A 69 25.32 24.47 -7.62
C PRO A 69 26.75 23.97 -7.36
N GLU A 70 27.52 24.71 -6.56
CA GLU A 70 28.88 24.35 -6.18
C GLU A 70 28.95 23.07 -5.35
N TYR A 71 27.87 22.69 -4.65
CA TYR A 71 27.75 21.42 -3.93
C TYR A 71 27.19 20.31 -4.84
N ALA A 72 26.29 20.66 -5.77
CA ALA A 72 25.68 19.72 -6.70
C ALA A 72 26.72 18.94 -7.54
N GLN A 73 27.84 19.56 -7.92
CA GLN A 73 28.91 18.90 -8.68
C GLN A 73 29.68 17.83 -7.87
N TYR A 74 29.68 17.94 -6.55
CA TYR A 74 30.34 16.98 -5.65
C TYR A 74 29.37 15.98 -5.03
N TYR A 75 28.08 16.14 -5.30
CA TYR A 75 27.03 15.25 -4.84
C TYR A 75 27.19 13.86 -5.45
N LYS A 76 27.74 12.93 -4.67
CA LYS A 76 27.90 11.52 -5.04
C LYS A 76 27.24 10.65 -3.96
N PRO A 77 25.91 10.47 -4.02
CA PRO A 77 25.20 9.77 -2.97
C PRO A 77 25.61 8.29 -2.98
N LEU A 78 25.87 7.77 -1.80
CA LEU A 78 26.00 6.34 -1.57
C LEU A 78 24.61 5.74 -1.37
N LYS A 79 24.44 4.48 -1.79
CA LYS A 79 23.20 3.72 -1.52
C LYS A 79 23.19 3.23 -0.08
N ASP A 80 22.01 3.01 0.49
CA ASP A 80 21.81 2.51 1.86
C ASP A 80 22.14 1.01 2.05
N THR A 81 23.36 0.62 1.69
CA THR A 81 23.86 -0.76 1.76
C THR A 81 24.64 -1.04 3.05
N GLN A 82 24.89 -2.33 3.34
CA GLN A 82 25.77 -2.70 4.47
C GLN A 82 27.23 -2.25 4.28
N GLU A 83 27.72 -2.21 3.04
CA GLU A 83 29.05 -1.66 2.75
C GLU A 83 29.11 -0.18 3.13
N THR A 84 28.09 0.58 2.76
CA THR A 84 27.97 2.00 3.12
C THR A 84 27.84 2.20 4.63
N MET A 85 27.19 1.28 5.35
CA MET A 85 27.15 1.31 6.81
C MET A 85 28.55 1.17 7.43
N GLU A 86 29.43 0.36 6.86
CA GLU A 86 30.83 0.24 7.31
C GLU A 86 31.62 1.54 7.07
N ILE A 87 31.34 2.25 5.98
CA ILE A 87 31.90 3.60 5.73
C ILE A 87 31.43 4.57 6.81
N VAL A 88 30.12 4.59 7.10
CA VAL A 88 29.50 5.43 8.13
C VAL A 88 30.05 5.15 9.53
N LYS A 89 30.28 3.88 9.88
CA LYS A 89 30.94 3.46 11.14
C LYS A 89 32.37 3.98 11.28
N ARG A 90 33.12 4.05 10.18
CA ARG A 90 34.56 4.39 10.17
C ARG A 90 34.83 5.86 9.87
N ALA A 91 33.80 6.63 9.52
CA ALA A 91 33.93 8.05 9.23
C ALA A 91 34.59 8.78 10.43
N PRO A 92 35.67 9.55 10.21
CA PRO A 92 36.35 10.27 11.27
C PRO A 92 35.58 11.54 11.67
N LYS A 93 35.97 12.16 12.78
CA LYS A 93 35.26 13.29 13.42
C LYS A 93 35.02 14.48 12.50
N GLU A 94 35.92 14.71 11.55
CA GLU A 94 35.87 15.83 10.60
C GLU A 94 34.77 15.64 9.55
N LYS A 95 34.31 14.39 9.34
CA LYS A 95 33.25 14.10 8.36
C LYS A 95 31.87 14.40 8.92
N THR A 96 31.00 14.82 8.00
CA THR A 96 29.58 15.00 8.23
C THR A 96 28.81 14.00 7.36
N ILE A 97 28.02 13.16 8.00
CA ILE A 97 27.19 12.14 7.35
C ILE A 97 25.78 12.70 7.20
N ILE A 98 25.29 12.76 5.96
CA ILE A 98 23.91 13.16 5.66
C ILE A 98 23.16 11.91 5.21
N LEU A 99 22.17 11.49 6.00
CA LEU A 99 21.27 10.40 5.68
C LEU A 99 19.97 11.00 5.19
N ILE A 100 19.58 10.70 3.96
CA ILE A 100 18.33 11.18 3.39
C ILE A 100 17.32 10.04 3.41
N GLY A 101 16.16 10.29 3.99
CA GLY A 101 15.14 9.29 4.31
C GLY A 101 15.20 8.84 5.77
N GLY A 102 14.02 8.65 6.36
CA GLY A 102 13.85 8.18 7.73
C GLY A 102 14.09 6.68 7.88
N PRO A 103 13.91 6.09 9.07
CA PRO A 103 14.10 4.66 9.29
C PRO A 103 13.24 3.75 8.41
N SER A 104 12.10 4.22 7.88
CA SER A 104 11.30 3.45 6.92
C SER A 104 11.75 3.60 5.46
N GLN A 105 12.64 4.54 5.17
CA GLN A 105 13.05 4.89 3.80
C GLN A 105 14.56 4.69 3.56
N ASN A 106 15.36 4.67 4.63
CA ASN A 106 16.81 4.53 4.61
C ASN A 106 17.27 3.53 5.68
N LYS A 107 17.89 2.43 5.24
CA LYS A 107 18.36 1.36 6.14
C LYS A 107 19.49 1.78 7.07
N ILE A 108 20.29 2.76 6.68
CA ILE A 108 21.33 3.32 7.54
C ILE A 108 20.69 4.18 8.62
N SER A 109 19.67 4.98 8.30
CA SER A 109 18.87 5.72 9.28
C SER A 109 18.26 4.79 10.34
N GLU A 110 17.67 3.66 9.94
CA GLU A 110 17.16 2.63 10.87
C GLU A 110 18.26 2.11 11.81
N GLN A 111 19.44 1.79 11.26
CA GLN A 111 20.55 1.25 12.03
C GLN A 111 21.13 2.26 13.02
N VAL A 112 21.42 3.49 12.60
CA VAL A 112 22.01 4.51 13.49
C VAL A 112 21.07 4.87 14.64
N LEU A 113 19.75 4.84 14.41
CA LEU A 113 18.74 5.01 15.45
C LEU A 113 18.73 3.84 16.43
N SER A 114 18.74 2.60 15.92
CA SER A 114 18.77 1.40 16.77
C SER A 114 20.05 1.28 17.62
N LEU A 115 21.17 1.82 17.13
CA LEU A 115 22.45 1.88 17.84
C LEU A 115 22.53 3.06 18.82
N GLY A 116 21.53 3.95 18.86
CA GLY A 116 21.50 5.10 19.76
C GLY A 116 22.48 6.22 19.39
N TRP A 117 22.97 6.25 18.15
CA TRP A 117 23.89 7.30 17.68
C TRP A 117 23.17 8.62 17.41
N VAL A 118 21.88 8.52 17.11
CA VAL A 118 20.95 9.63 16.95
C VAL A 118 19.89 9.47 18.03
N LYS A 119 19.72 10.50 18.87
CA LYS A 119 18.71 10.49 19.95
C LYS A 119 17.38 11.00 19.44
N GLU A 120 16.29 10.39 19.88
CA GLU A 120 14.93 10.84 19.51
C GLU A 120 14.61 12.25 20.01
N GLU A 121 15.23 12.67 21.11
CA GLU A 121 15.09 14.01 21.70
C GLU A 121 15.63 15.13 20.79
N GLY A 122 16.44 14.79 19.78
CA GLY A 122 16.96 15.72 18.76
C GLY A 122 16.07 15.88 17.52
N LYS A 123 14.83 15.38 17.56
CA LYS A 123 13.84 15.54 16.47
C LYS A 123 13.36 16.99 16.40
N ALA A 124 13.75 17.69 15.35
CA ALA A 124 13.15 18.96 14.99
C ALA A 124 12.29 18.77 13.74
N THR A 125 11.00 19.09 13.85
CA THR A 125 10.05 19.02 12.73
C THR A 125 9.89 20.41 12.13
N TYR A 126 10.22 20.55 10.85
CA TYR A 126 10.11 21.77 10.08
C TYR A 126 9.00 21.66 9.03
N TYR A 127 8.31 22.77 8.79
CA TYR A 127 7.20 22.85 7.82
C TYR A 127 6.14 21.75 7.98
N THR A 128 5.95 21.26 9.22
CA THR A 128 5.06 20.15 9.58
C THR A 128 5.31 18.82 8.88
N GLN A 129 6.32 18.70 8.01
CA GLN A 129 6.52 17.53 7.15
C GLN A 129 7.96 17.03 7.10
N LEU A 130 8.96 17.91 7.21
CA LEU A 130 10.36 17.52 7.23
C LEU A 130 10.82 17.36 8.67
N VAL A 131 11.56 16.30 8.94
CA VAL A 131 12.14 15.97 10.23
C VAL A 131 13.65 15.94 10.03
N VAL A 132 14.34 16.77 10.82
CA VAL A 132 15.79 16.76 10.91
C VAL A 132 16.17 16.18 12.25
N GLN A 133 17.16 15.29 12.25
CA GLN A 133 17.75 14.75 13.47
C GLN A 133 19.26 14.80 13.42
N ASN A 134 19.84 15.11 14.57
CA ASN A 134 21.29 15.23 14.73
C ASN A 134 21.80 14.12 15.66
N GLY A 135 22.97 13.60 15.34
CA GLY A 135 23.67 12.62 16.17
C GLY A 135 25.15 12.57 15.87
N THR A 136 25.82 11.59 16.45
CA THR A 136 27.25 11.36 16.25
C THR A 136 27.55 9.87 16.19
N ASN A 137 28.40 9.46 15.26
CA ASN A 137 28.92 8.09 15.24
C ASN A 137 29.95 7.87 16.38
N PRO A 138 30.44 6.64 16.60
CA PRO A 138 31.41 6.32 17.66
C PRO A 138 32.76 7.04 17.53
N ASN A 139 33.12 7.50 16.34
CA ASN A 139 34.36 8.25 16.08
C ASN A 139 34.17 9.77 16.17
N GLY A 140 32.96 10.24 16.51
CA GLY A 140 32.61 11.64 16.64
C GLY A 140 32.21 12.35 15.35
N ALA A 141 32.08 11.64 14.22
CA ALA A 141 31.55 12.21 12.99
C ALA A 141 30.10 12.63 13.21
N LYS A 142 29.72 13.81 12.70
CA LYS A 142 28.33 14.31 12.82
C LYS A 142 27.42 13.51 11.89
N ILE A 143 26.20 13.20 12.36
CA ILE A 143 25.16 12.55 11.57
C ILE A 143 23.96 13.51 11.51
N PHE A 144 23.46 13.75 10.31
CA PHE A 144 22.23 14.47 10.02
C PHE A 144 21.29 13.53 9.29
N ILE A 145 20.09 13.31 9.83
CA ILE A 145 19.02 12.61 9.13
C ILE A 145 18.05 13.67 8.63
N LEU A 146 17.83 13.73 7.32
CA LEU A 146 16.79 14.54 6.68
C LEU A 146 15.73 13.58 6.13
N SER A 147 14.51 13.69 6.64
CA SER A 147 13.42 12.78 6.29
C SER A 147 12.10 13.50 6.29
N ASP A 148 11.06 12.94 5.67
CA ASP A 148 9.69 13.37 5.95
C ASP A 148 9.10 12.65 7.18
N ASN A 149 7.92 13.06 7.65
CA ASN A 149 7.23 12.39 8.77
C ASN A 149 6.89 10.92 8.46
N LYS A 150 6.68 10.55 7.19
CA LYS A 150 6.35 9.17 6.80
C LYS A 150 7.55 8.25 7.01
N GLY A 151 8.75 8.77 6.87
CA GLY A 151 10.01 8.12 7.22
C GLY A 151 10.06 7.56 8.64
N TYR A 152 9.28 8.14 9.57
CA TYR A 152 9.24 7.71 10.97
C TYR A 152 7.97 6.95 11.36
N SER A 153 6.83 7.32 10.78
CA SER A 153 5.52 6.87 11.26
C SER A 153 4.87 5.78 10.42
N ASN A 154 5.26 5.63 9.15
CA ASN A 154 4.75 4.57 8.29
C ASN A 154 5.66 3.35 8.36
N LEU A 155 5.07 2.17 8.14
CA LEU A 155 5.84 0.95 8.00
C LEU A 155 6.53 0.93 6.63
N PRO A 156 7.82 0.58 6.59
CA PRO A 156 8.51 0.28 5.33
C PRO A 156 7.83 -0.89 4.62
N LYS A 157 7.90 -0.97 3.29
CA LYS A 157 7.45 -2.14 2.52
C LYS A 157 8.51 -3.25 2.51
N LYS A 158 8.88 -3.78 3.67
CA LYS A 158 9.97 -4.78 3.77
C LYS A 158 9.74 -6.01 2.90
N GLY A 159 8.48 -6.38 2.62
CA GLY A 159 8.15 -7.51 1.74
C GLY A 159 8.71 -7.38 0.32
N VAL A 160 8.92 -6.16 -0.17
CA VAL A 160 9.56 -5.90 -1.47
C VAL A 160 11.02 -6.34 -1.47
N GLU A 161 11.75 -6.12 -0.38
CA GLU A 161 13.15 -6.50 -0.27
C GLU A 161 13.34 -8.02 -0.33
N TYR A 162 12.42 -8.77 0.28
CA TYR A 162 12.42 -10.23 0.31
C TYR A 162 11.72 -10.88 -0.90
N SER A 163 11.17 -10.07 -1.81
CA SER A 163 10.54 -10.60 -3.02
C SER A 163 11.58 -11.28 -3.91
N PRO A 164 11.29 -12.45 -4.51
CA PRO A 164 12.15 -13.03 -5.53
C PRO A 164 12.42 -12.07 -6.71
N LEU A 165 11.49 -11.14 -6.98
CA LEU A 165 11.63 -10.16 -8.07
C LEU A 165 12.73 -9.13 -7.78
N SER A 166 13.04 -8.83 -6.52
CA SER A 166 14.09 -7.85 -6.15
C SER A 166 15.49 -8.28 -6.61
N SER A 167 15.68 -9.57 -6.90
CA SER A 167 16.93 -10.11 -7.45
C SER A 167 17.14 -9.83 -8.94
N VAL A 168 16.06 -9.55 -9.68
CA VAL A 168 16.10 -9.38 -11.15
C VAL A 168 15.70 -7.98 -11.61
N MET A 169 15.07 -7.18 -10.74
CA MET A 169 14.67 -5.81 -11.06
C MET A 169 14.83 -4.86 -9.86
N PRO A 170 14.96 -3.54 -10.10
CA PRO A 170 14.94 -2.55 -9.04
C PRO A 170 13.65 -2.62 -8.21
N GLN A 171 13.76 -2.32 -6.91
CA GLN A 171 12.69 -2.52 -5.93
C GLN A 171 11.44 -1.68 -6.23
N GLU A 172 11.60 -0.54 -6.88
CA GLU A 172 10.54 0.38 -7.28
C GLU A 172 9.57 -0.27 -8.30
N TYR A 173 10.07 -1.21 -9.11
CA TYR A 173 9.28 -1.93 -10.12
C TYR A 173 8.66 -3.22 -9.60
N VAL A 174 9.05 -3.69 -8.42
CA VAL A 174 8.59 -4.96 -7.85
C VAL A 174 7.07 -4.97 -7.61
N PRO A 175 6.44 -3.97 -6.94
CA PRO A 175 4.99 -4.01 -6.72
C PRO A 175 4.14 -3.96 -8.00
N PRO A 176 4.45 -3.10 -9.01
CA PRO A 176 3.75 -3.16 -10.30
C PRO A 176 3.94 -4.50 -11.02
N ALA A 177 5.16 -5.06 -11.02
CA ALA A 177 5.44 -6.35 -11.65
C ALA A 177 4.68 -7.50 -10.95
N ALA A 178 4.68 -7.53 -9.62
CA ALA A 178 3.91 -8.48 -8.81
C ALA A 178 2.41 -8.42 -9.15
N THR A 179 1.87 -7.21 -9.29
CA THR A 179 0.47 -6.98 -9.70
C THR A 179 0.19 -7.53 -11.09
N GLY A 180 1.07 -7.24 -12.06
CA GLY A 180 0.96 -7.73 -13.43
C GLY A 180 1.00 -9.26 -13.51
N ILE A 181 1.96 -9.89 -12.83
CA ILE A 181 2.06 -11.36 -12.73
C ILE A 181 0.78 -11.94 -12.11
N SER A 182 0.26 -11.31 -11.06
CA SER A 182 -0.96 -11.76 -10.38
C SER A 182 -2.19 -11.69 -11.28
N LEU A 183 -2.32 -10.63 -12.10
CA LEU A 183 -3.37 -10.53 -13.12
C LEU A 183 -3.26 -11.63 -14.17
N LEU A 184 -2.04 -11.95 -14.62
CA LEU A 184 -1.80 -13.05 -15.56
C LEU A 184 -2.16 -14.41 -14.93
N LEU A 185 -1.77 -14.66 -13.68
CA LEU A 185 -2.13 -15.89 -12.96
C LEU A 185 -3.65 -16.02 -12.77
N LEU A 186 -4.33 -14.93 -12.41
CA LEU A 186 -5.80 -14.91 -12.33
C LEU A 186 -6.44 -15.24 -13.68
N HIS A 187 -5.93 -14.67 -14.77
CA HIS A 187 -6.44 -14.94 -16.11
C HIS A 187 -6.23 -16.40 -16.52
N LEU A 188 -5.01 -16.92 -16.37
CA LEU A 188 -4.67 -18.32 -16.68
C LEU A 188 -5.51 -19.29 -15.85
N PHE A 189 -5.73 -18.99 -14.57
CA PHE A 189 -6.55 -19.83 -13.71
C PHE A 189 -8.01 -19.88 -14.20
N ASN A 190 -8.58 -18.72 -14.57
CA ASN A 190 -9.94 -18.68 -15.10
C ASN A 190 -10.07 -19.50 -16.39
N LEU A 191 -9.08 -19.44 -17.29
CA LEU A 191 -9.06 -20.27 -18.50
C LEU A 191 -9.00 -21.77 -18.17
N ALA A 192 -8.13 -22.16 -17.24
CA ALA A 192 -8.02 -23.56 -16.80
C ALA A 192 -9.33 -24.06 -16.16
N GLN A 193 -9.98 -23.22 -15.35
CA GLN A 193 -11.27 -23.54 -14.73
C GLN A 193 -12.35 -23.79 -15.80
N THR A 194 -12.45 -22.94 -16.83
CA THR A 194 -13.39 -23.14 -17.93
C THR A 194 -13.17 -24.47 -18.65
N ILE A 195 -11.91 -24.82 -18.96
CA ILE A 195 -11.57 -26.09 -19.64
C ILE A 195 -11.95 -27.31 -18.76
N VAL A 196 -11.68 -27.22 -17.45
CA VAL A 196 -12.00 -28.31 -16.51
C VAL A 196 -13.51 -28.45 -16.35
N GLU A 197 -14.26 -27.35 -16.26
CA GLU A 197 -15.73 -27.37 -16.17
C GLU A 197 -16.35 -27.99 -17.42
N GLU A 198 -15.93 -27.59 -18.61
CA GLU A 198 -16.37 -28.18 -19.88
C GLU A 198 -16.06 -29.69 -19.94
N SER A 199 -14.84 -30.08 -19.56
CA SER A 199 -14.44 -31.49 -19.51
C SER A 199 -15.30 -32.29 -18.53
N VAL A 200 -15.54 -31.77 -17.32
CA VAL A 200 -16.35 -32.44 -16.29
C VAL A 200 -17.82 -32.53 -16.70
N GLU A 201 -18.36 -31.55 -17.44
CA GLU A 201 -19.71 -31.64 -17.99
C GLU A 201 -19.83 -32.69 -19.09
N GLU A 202 -18.82 -32.83 -19.95
CA GLU A 202 -18.77 -33.89 -20.96
C GLU A 202 -18.70 -35.29 -20.35
N PHE A 203 -17.89 -35.48 -19.30
CA PHE A 203 -17.80 -36.76 -18.57
C PHE A 203 -18.99 -36.99 -17.61
N GLY A 204 -19.63 -35.92 -17.13
CA GLY A 204 -20.57 -35.91 -16.01
C GLY A 204 -22.05 -36.13 -16.35
N LYS A 205 -22.43 -36.10 -17.64
CA LYS A 205 -23.83 -36.28 -18.10
C LYS A 205 -24.48 -37.60 -17.67
N LYS A 206 -23.75 -38.56 -17.09
CA LYS A 206 -24.29 -39.86 -16.65
C LYS A 206 -24.68 -40.02 -15.17
N ARG A 207 -24.45 -39.06 -14.25
CA ARG A 207 -24.61 -39.39 -12.80
C ARG A 207 -25.08 -38.33 -11.79
N ARG A 208 -25.78 -37.26 -12.18
CA ARG A 208 -26.31 -36.28 -11.20
C ARG A 208 -27.84 -36.32 -11.04
N LYS A 209 -28.32 -37.33 -10.31
CA LYS A 209 -29.48 -37.17 -9.40
C LYS A 209 -28.95 -37.23 -7.96
N LYS A 210 -28.43 -36.11 -7.46
CA LYS A 210 -28.13 -35.96 -6.03
C LYS A 210 -29.21 -35.06 -5.44
N SER A 211 -30.02 -35.62 -4.54
CA SER A 211 -31.06 -34.90 -3.84
C SER A 211 -30.43 -33.73 -3.09
N ARG A 212 -30.98 -32.51 -3.30
CA ARG A 212 -30.70 -31.35 -2.44
C ARG A 212 -31.22 -31.69 -1.05
N LYS A 213 -30.38 -32.28 -0.21
CA LYS A 213 -30.65 -32.42 1.23
C LYS A 213 -30.71 -31.00 1.79
N LYS A 214 -31.84 -30.65 2.41
CA LYS A 214 -32.07 -29.35 3.07
C LYS A 214 -31.02 -29.22 4.19
N GLU A 215 -29.94 -28.46 3.94
CA GLU A 215 -28.95 -28.17 4.97
C GLU A 215 -29.61 -27.37 6.10
N SER A 216 -29.23 -27.64 7.35
CA SER A 216 -29.77 -26.90 8.49
C SER A 216 -29.24 -25.46 8.48
N ILE A 217 -30.10 -24.51 8.86
CA ILE A 217 -29.79 -23.07 8.90
C ILE A 217 -28.50 -22.77 9.68
N ILE A 218 -28.27 -23.49 10.79
CA ILE A 218 -27.07 -23.36 11.62
C ILE A 218 -25.79 -23.70 10.85
N LYS A 219 -25.81 -24.75 10.01
CA LYS A 219 -24.64 -25.15 9.21
C LYS A 219 -24.33 -24.12 8.13
N LYS A 220 -25.35 -23.49 7.54
CA LYS A 220 -25.18 -22.43 6.55
C LYS A 220 -24.46 -21.21 7.14
N TYR A 221 -24.98 -20.64 8.22
CA TYR A 221 -24.37 -19.47 8.86
C TYR A 221 -22.97 -19.76 9.42
N GLY A 222 -22.74 -20.94 9.98
CA GLY A 222 -21.41 -21.34 10.46
C GLY A 222 -20.37 -21.37 9.33
N LYS A 223 -20.75 -21.84 8.13
CA LYS A 223 -19.88 -21.86 6.95
C LYS A 223 -19.58 -20.46 6.42
N GLU A 224 -20.56 -19.57 6.42
CA GLU A 224 -20.37 -18.16 6.02
C GLU A 224 -19.41 -17.43 6.97
N ILE A 225 -19.62 -17.55 8.29
CA ILE A 225 -18.74 -16.96 9.32
C ILE A 225 -17.31 -17.50 9.18
N LEU A 226 -17.14 -18.81 9.04
CA LEU A 226 -15.82 -19.42 8.84
C LEU A 226 -15.15 -18.88 7.57
N SER A 227 -15.92 -18.70 6.49
CA SER A 227 -15.41 -18.13 5.25
C SER A 227 -14.92 -16.70 5.45
N PHE A 228 -15.62 -15.88 6.23
CA PHE A 228 -15.19 -14.51 6.55
C PHE A 228 -13.88 -14.50 7.33
N ILE A 229 -13.78 -15.35 8.35
CA ILE A 229 -12.57 -15.48 9.18
C ILE A 229 -11.38 -15.91 8.32
N LEU A 230 -11.55 -16.94 7.47
CA LEU A 230 -10.48 -17.41 6.59
C LEU A 230 -10.06 -16.36 5.56
N ALA A 231 -11.04 -15.67 4.95
CA ALA A 231 -10.75 -14.61 3.99
C ALA A 231 -9.94 -13.46 4.63
N SER A 232 -10.34 -13.06 5.84
CA SER A 232 -9.69 -12.01 6.63
C SER A 232 -8.29 -12.42 7.07
N ALA A 233 -8.11 -13.66 7.52
CA ALA A 233 -6.81 -14.19 7.90
C ALA A 233 -5.83 -14.20 6.72
N VAL A 234 -6.26 -14.65 5.55
CA VAL A 234 -5.42 -14.67 4.35
C VAL A 234 -5.00 -13.25 3.95
N LEU A 235 -5.96 -12.32 3.89
CA LEU A 235 -5.65 -10.94 3.53
C LEU A 235 -4.74 -10.27 4.59
N ALA A 236 -4.97 -10.54 5.87
CA ALA A 236 -4.14 -10.02 6.96
C ALA A 236 -2.70 -10.53 6.89
N VAL A 237 -2.49 -11.82 6.60
CA VAL A 237 -1.15 -12.38 6.35
C VAL A 237 -0.49 -11.67 5.17
N ALA A 238 -1.20 -11.54 4.06
CA ALA A 238 -0.70 -10.92 2.84
C ALA A 238 -0.33 -9.44 3.02
N VAL A 239 -1.19 -8.65 3.67
CA VAL A 239 -0.93 -7.23 3.94
C VAL A 239 0.20 -7.08 4.96
N THR A 240 0.21 -7.87 6.04
CA THR A 240 1.27 -7.82 7.06
C THR A 240 2.64 -8.17 6.47
N TRP A 241 2.71 -9.24 5.67
CA TRP A 241 3.94 -9.65 4.99
C TRP A 241 4.56 -8.52 4.17
N THR A 242 3.72 -7.76 3.46
CA THR A 242 4.14 -6.65 2.60
C THR A 242 4.92 -5.58 3.37
N PHE A 243 4.51 -5.30 4.61
CA PHE A 243 5.13 -4.26 5.44
C PHE A 243 6.22 -4.80 6.36
N THR A 244 6.01 -5.95 6.99
CA THR A 244 6.90 -6.39 8.07
C THR A 244 7.85 -7.51 7.67
N ALA A 245 7.57 -8.24 6.58
CA ALA A 245 8.29 -9.46 6.20
C ALA A 245 8.54 -10.40 7.40
N PHE A 246 9.71 -11.05 7.49
CA PHE A 246 10.13 -11.91 8.61
C PHE A 246 10.66 -11.12 9.85
N SER A 247 10.13 -9.95 10.16
CA SER A 247 10.53 -9.22 11.36
C SER A 247 9.80 -9.70 12.62
N TRP A 248 10.37 -9.43 13.80
CA TRP A 248 9.73 -9.67 15.10
C TRP A 248 8.39 -8.93 15.27
N LYS A 249 8.20 -7.87 14.48
CA LYS A 249 6.96 -7.10 14.41
C LYS A 249 5.84 -7.84 13.67
N PHE A 250 6.12 -8.89 12.90
CA PHE A 250 5.10 -9.57 12.08
C PHE A 250 3.90 -10.06 12.88
N ILE A 251 4.11 -10.73 14.01
CA ILE A 251 3.02 -11.30 14.83
C ILE A 251 2.07 -10.23 15.41
N PRO A 252 2.55 -9.17 16.10
CA PRO A 252 1.63 -8.15 16.62
C PRO A 252 0.86 -7.44 15.50
N TYR A 253 1.52 -7.12 14.37
CA TYR A 253 0.81 -6.52 13.23
C TYR A 253 -0.15 -7.49 12.55
N LEU A 254 0.13 -8.80 12.54
CA LEU A 254 -0.78 -9.79 12.00
C LEU A 254 -2.11 -9.80 12.76
N PHE A 255 -2.07 -9.77 14.09
CA PHE A 255 -3.28 -9.69 14.90
C PHE A 255 -4.05 -8.40 14.66
N LEU A 256 -3.36 -7.26 14.61
CA LEU A 256 -3.97 -5.97 14.32
C LEU A 256 -4.61 -5.96 12.91
N ASN A 257 -3.88 -6.40 11.89
CA ASN A 257 -4.34 -6.49 10.51
C ASN A 257 -5.49 -7.48 10.35
N PHE A 258 -5.53 -8.55 11.14
CA PHE A 258 -6.66 -9.48 11.13
C PHE A 258 -7.96 -8.76 11.44
N PHE A 259 -8.00 -7.93 12.49
CA PHE A 259 -9.19 -7.14 12.82
C PHE A 259 -9.50 -6.09 11.75
N VAL A 260 -8.49 -5.37 11.25
CA VAL A 260 -8.66 -4.41 10.16
C VAL A 260 -9.29 -5.08 8.92
N CYS A 261 -8.71 -6.17 8.45
CA CYS A 261 -9.20 -6.92 7.29
C CYS A 261 -10.58 -7.52 7.54
N PHE A 262 -10.84 -8.02 8.76
CA PHE A 262 -12.14 -8.53 9.14
C PHE A 262 -13.23 -7.47 9.04
N PHE A 263 -13.02 -6.28 9.60
CA PHE A 263 -13.98 -5.18 9.50
C PHE A 263 -14.14 -4.67 8.07
N LEU A 264 -13.07 -4.61 7.28
CA LEU A 264 -13.12 -4.20 5.88
C LEU A 264 -13.94 -5.17 5.03
N ILE A 265 -13.66 -6.48 5.12
CA ILE A 265 -14.41 -7.51 4.38
C ILE A 265 -15.86 -7.54 4.84
N MET A 266 -16.11 -7.46 6.16
CA MET A 266 -17.47 -7.42 6.69
C MET A 266 -18.25 -6.17 6.21
N SER A 267 -17.59 -5.02 6.09
CA SER A 267 -18.21 -3.79 5.57
C SER A 267 -18.48 -3.89 4.07
N TYR A 268 -17.52 -4.40 3.30
CA TYR A 268 -17.63 -4.60 1.85
C TYR A 268 -18.76 -5.57 1.50
N ASP A 269 -18.78 -6.77 2.08
CA ASP A 269 -19.82 -7.76 1.79
C ASP A 269 -21.13 -7.47 2.54
N GLY A 270 -21.07 -6.79 3.69
CA GLY A 270 -22.25 -6.28 4.39
C GLY A 270 -23.01 -5.28 3.53
N LEU A 271 -22.31 -4.38 2.83
CA LEU A 271 -22.93 -3.47 1.87
C LEU A 271 -23.56 -4.23 0.68
N ARG A 272 -22.86 -5.23 0.13
CA ARG A 272 -23.43 -6.09 -0.93
C ARG A 272 -24.70 -6.78 -0.45
N TRP A 273 -24.70 -7.34 0.77
CA TRP A 273 -25.87 -7.97 1.37
C TRP A 273 -27.04 -6.99 1.56
N ILE A 274 -26.80 -5.77 2.06
CA ILE A 274 -27.83 -4.73 2.20
C ILE A 274 -28.44 -4.42 0.83
N VAL A 275 -27.61 -4.15 -0.18
CA VAL A 275 -28.06 -3.82 -1.53
C VAL A 275 -28.79 -5.02 -2.17
N SER A 276 -28.33 -6.24 -1.91
CA SER A 276 -29.00 -7.46 -2.38
C SER A 276 -30.40 -7.58 -1.79
N LYS A 277 -30.61 -7.26 -0.51
CA LYS A 277 -31.94 -7.25 0.13
C LYS A 277 -32.85 -6.21 -0.49
N ILE A 278 -32.34 -5.00 -0.76
CA ILE A 278 -33.08 -3.92 -1.40
C ILE A 278 -33.51 -4.32 -2.82
N LEU A 279 -32.63 -4.99 -3.57
CA LEU A 279 -32.86 -5.37 -4.97
C LEU A 279 -33.52 -6.74 -5.14
N GLY A 280 -33.75 -7.49 -4.05
CA GLY A 280 -34.35 -8.83 -4.08
C GLY A 280 -33.44 -9.92 -4.65
N ILE A 281 -32.12 -9.78 -4.50
CA ILE A 281 -31.11 -10.71 -5.01
C ILE A 281 -30.71 -11.71 -3.90
N PRO A 282 -30.88 -13.03 -4.10
CA PRO A 282 -30.32 -14.04 -3.20
C PRO A 282 -28.81 -14.15 -3.41
N VAL A 283 -28.05 -13.94 -2.33
CA VAL A 283 -26.58 -14.04 -2.31
C VAL A 283 -26.13 -14.98 -1.20
N GLU A 284 -25.06 -15.74 -1.43
CA GLU A 284 -24.42 -16.59 -0.43
C GLU A 284 -22.91 -16.35 -0.41
N TYR A 285 -22.35 -16.16 0.78
CA TYR A 285 -20.91 -15.89 0.91
C TYR A 285 -20.10 -17.18 0.91
N THR A 286 -19.08 -17.23 0.06
CA THR A 286 -18.19 -18.40 -0.05
C THR A 286 -16.73 -17.98 -0.04
N PHE A 287 -15.92 -18.75 0.67
CA PHE A 287 -14.48 -18.61 0.61
C PHE A 287 -13.94 -19.07 -0.76
N TRP A 288 -13.16 -18.22 -1.42
CA TRP A 288 -12.56 -18.50 -2.71
C TRP A 288 -11.09 -18.88 -2.52
N SER A 289 -10.83 -20.18 -2.38
CA SER A 289 -9.49 -20.73 -2.08
C SER A 289 -8.43 -20.35 -3.10
N VAL A 290 -8.79 -20.26 -4.37
CA VAL A 290 -7.89 -19.87 -5.46
C VAL A 290 -7.45 -18.43 -5.27
N GLY A 291 -8.42 -17.54 -5.06
CA GLY A 291 -8.13 -16.13 -4.81
C GLY A 291 -7.29 -15.94 -3.55
N ALA A 292 -7.49 -16.77 -2.53
CA ALA A 292 -6.64 -16.81 -1.34
C ALA A 292 -5.18 -17.19 -1.67
N VAL A 293 -4.96 -18.24 -2.47
CA VAL A 293 -3.61 -18.65 -2.92
C VAL A 293 -2.94 -17.52 -3.72
N ILE A 294 -3.67 -16.91 -4.66
CA ILE A 294 -3.15 -15.80 -5.47
C ILE A 294 -2.82 -14.58 -4.58
N THR A 295 -3.63 -14.30 -3.56
CA THR A 295 -3.39 -13.20 -2.60
C THR A 295 -2.08 -13.42 -1.82
N LEU A 296 -1.79 -14.66 -1.42
CA LEU A 296 -0.54 -15.00 -0.73
C LEU A 296 0.66 -14.96 -1.69
N LEU A 297 0.53 -15.53 -2.89
CA LEU A 297 1.60 -15.54 -3.89
C LEU A 297 1.96 -14.13 -4.35
N SER A 298 0.96 -13.28 -4.61
CA SER A 298 1.16 -11.89 -5.01
C SER A 298 1.86 -11.08 -3.91
N SER A 299 1.45 -11.25 -2.66
CA SER A 299 2.11 -10.66 -1.50
C SER A 299 3.57 -11.10 -1.38
N PHE A 300 3.84 -12.40 -1.57
CA PHE A 300 5.20 -12.93 -1.61
C PHE A 300 6.04 -12.33 -2.74
N LEU A 301 5.41 -12.02 -3.89
CA LEU A 301 6.05 -11.30 -4.99
C LEU A 301 6.23 -9.79 -4.72
N GLY A 302 5.66 -9.25 -3.66
CA GLY A 302 5.88 -7.86 -3.21
C GLY A 302 4.66 -6.96 -3.23
N ASN A 303 3.47 -7.46 -3.59
CA ASN A 303 2.24 -6.67 -3.50
C ASN A 303 1.00 -7.57 -3.31
N PRO A 304 0.21 -7.41 -2.23
CA PRO A 304 -0.95 -8.25 -1.99
C PRO A 304 -2.03 -7.89 -3.01
N PHE A 305 -2.28 -8.81 -3.93
CA PHE A 305 -3.23 -8.64 -5.03
C PHE A 305 -4.08 -9.90 -5.21
N GLY A 306 -5.34 -9.83 -4.78
CA GLY A 306 -6.32 -10.90 -4.87
C GLY A 306 -7.50 -10.67 -3.91
N LEU A 307 -8.51 -11.53 -4.01
CA LEU A 307 -9.64 -11.57 -3.09
C LEU A 307 -9.83 -13.01 -2.64
N SER A 308 -9.93 -13.23 -1.33
CA SER A 308 -10.11 -14.56 -0.73
C SER A 308 -11.59 -14.93 -0.48
N GLY A 309 -12.51 -14.00 -0.74
CA GLY A 309 -13.96 -14.17 -0.55
C GLY A 309 -14.76 -13.75 -1.79
N VAL A 310 -15.80 -14.51 -2.11
CA VAL A 310 -16.73 -14.20 -3.21
C VAL A 310 -18.15 -14.52 -2.75
N LEU A 311 -19.08 -13.57 -2.92
CA LEU A 311 -20.51 -13.85 -2.88
C LEU A 311 -20.90 -14.55 -4.18
N VAL A 312 -21.40 -15.78 -4.05
CA VAL A 312 -21.95 -16.58 -5.15
C VAL A 312 -23.44 -16.31 -5.23
N GLU A 313 -23.90 -16.06 -6.45
CA GLU A 313 -25.30 -15.75 -6.77
C GLU A 313 -26.02 -17.04 -7.19
N GLU A 314 -27.21 -17.31 -6.63
CA GLU A 314 -28.01 -18.45 -7.07
C GLU A 314 -28.53 -18.22 -8.51
N THR A 315 -28.00 -19.01 -9.44
CA THR A 315 -27.69 -18.58 -10.81
C THR A 315 -28.79 -18.80 -11.85
N GLU A 316 -30.03 -19.16 -11.48
CA GLU A 316 -31.00 -19.61 -12.50
C GLU A 316 -32.08 -18.59 -12.90
N LYS A 317 -32.24 -17.45 -12.20
CA LYS A 317 -33.42 -16.57 -12.44
C LYS A 317 -33.22 -15.05 -12.41
N LEU A 318 -32.01 -14.52 -12.20
CA LEU A 318 -31.80 -13.07 -12.19
C LEU A 318 -31.77 -12.50 -13.62
N LYS A 319 -32.94 -12.16 -14.15
CA LYS A 319 -33.08 -11.52 -15.48
C LYS A 319 -32.51 -10.10 -15.54
N GLU A 320 -32.25 -9.48 -14.40
CA GLU A 320 -31.90 -8.05 -14.30
C GLU A 320 -30.41 -7.86 -13.98
N LYS A 321 -29.56 -8.05 -15.00
CA LYS A 321 -28.09 -7.85 -14.91
C LYS A 321 -27.69 -6.53 -14.25
N TRP A 322 -28.49 -5.48 -14.44
CA TRP A 322 -28.25 -4.17 -13.86
C TRP A 322 -28.28 -4.15 -12.33
N LYS A 323 -29.14 -4.96 -11.69
CA LYS A 323 -29.24 -5.03 -10.23
C LYS A 323 -27.96 -5.63 -9.63
N VAL A 324 -27.47 -6.71 -10.24
CA VAL A 324 -26.23 -7.38 -9.84
C VAL A 324 -25.02 -6.47 -10.08
N GLY A 325 -24.94 -5.86 -11.26
CA GLY A 325 -23.90 -4.89 -11.59
C GLY A 325 -23.88 -3.72 -10.60
N LEU A 326 -25.03 -3.15 -10.28
CA LEU A 326 -25.14 -2.04 -9.32
C LEU A 326 -24.70 -2.44 -7.91
N MET A 327 -25.08 -3.63 -7.44
CA MET A 327 -24.66 -4.17 -6.14
C MET A 327 -23.13 -4.26 -6.02
N ASN A 328 -22.48 -4.85 -7.03
CA ASN A 328 -21.03 -4.98 -7.06
C ASN A 328 -20.33 -3.62 -7.19
N LEU A 329 -20.86 -2.75 -8.04
CA LEU A 329 -20.34 -1.40 -8.25
C LEU A 329 -20.37 -0.57 -6.95
N ALA A 330 -21.49 -0.61 -6.22
CA ALA A 330 -21.66 0.12 -4.97
C ALA A 330 -20.63 -0.31 -3.92
N ALA A 331 -20.37 -1.62 -3.81
CA ALA A 331 -19.39 -2.16 -2.89
C ALA A 331 -17.95 -1.77 -3.27
N SER A 332 -17.59 -1.86 -4.54
CA SER A 332 -16.28 -1.42 -5.04
C SER A 332 -16.03 0.07 -4.78
N PHE A 333 -17.02 0.92 -5.04
CA PHE A 333 -16.90 2.36 -4.78
C PHE A 333 -16.82 2.69 -3.29
N PHE A 334 -17.61 2.02 -2.46
CA PHE A 334 -17.52 2.19 -1.01
C PHE A 334 -16.13 1.84 -0.49
N THR A 335 -15.57 0.71 -0.89
CA THR A 335 -14.23 0.31 -0.44
C THR A 335 -13.16 1.26 -0.98
N MET A 336 -13.26 1.74 -2.22
CA MET A 336 -12.34 2.76 -2.73
C MET A 336 -12.49 4.09 -1.98
N PHE A 337 -13.72 4.48 -1.61
CA PHE A 337 -13.94 5.67 -0.77
C PHE A 337 -13.25 5.53 0.59
N VAL A 338 -13.36 4.37 1.24
CA VAL A 338 -12.62 4.07 2.47
C VAL A 338 -11.11 4.19 2.24
N ALA A 339 -10.58 3.64 1.14
CA ALA A 339 -9.16 3.74 0.81
C ALA A 339 -8.71 5.21 0.70
N VAL A 340 -9.43 6.03 -0.06
CA VAL A 340 -9.09 7.45 -0.27
C VAL A 340 -9.18 8.25 1.03
N VAL A 341 -10.21 8.04 1.84
CA VAL A 341 -10.37 8.74 3.13
C VAL A 341 -9.21 8.42 4.07
N PHE A 342 -8.90 7.13 4.27
CA PHE A 342 -7.81 6.73 5.15
C PHE A 342 -6.43 7.08 4.59
N PHE A 343 -6.28 7.13 3.27
CA PHE A 343 -5.08 7.66 2.63
C PHE A 343 -4.89 9.15 2.95
N ILE A 344 -5.94 9.98 2.83
CA ILE A 344 -5.88 11.41 3.17
C ILE A 344 -5.60 11.60 4.66
N ILE A 345 -6.25 10.83 5.54
CA ILE A 345 -5.99 10.89 6.97
C ILE A 345 -4.54 10.51 7.27
N ASN A 346 -4.02 9.43 6.66
CA ASN A 346 -2.62 9.02 6.85
C ASN A 346 -1.63 10.04 6.28
N PHE A 347 -2.02 10.80 5.25
CA PHE A 347 -1.17 11.84 4.70
C PHE A 347 -0.98 13.00 5.70
N VAL A 348 -2.04 13.36 6.43
CA VAL A 348 -2.00 14.44 7.43
C VAL A 348 -1.50 13.94 8.79
N PHE A 349 -1.92 12.74 9.20
CA PHE A 349 -1.58 12.07 10.45
C PHE A 349 -1.03 10.67 10.16
N PRO A 350 0.25 10.56 9.78
CA PRO A 350 0.88 9.28 9.47
C PRO A 350 0.75 8.29 10.62
N TRP A 351 0.06 7.18 10.38
CA TRP A 351 -0.10 6.11 11.34
C TRP A 351 -0.25 4.75 10.64
N GLU A 352 0.48 3.77 11.15
CA GLU A 352 0.58 2.42 10.59
C GLU A 352 -0.79 1.75 10.37
N VAL A 353 -1.76 2.00 11.28
CA VAL A 353 -3.12 1.47 11.14
C VAL A 353 -3.84 2.05 9.93
N PHE A 354 -3.71 3.36 9.68
CA PHE A 354 -4.33 3.99 8.52
C PHE A 354 -3.68 3.49 7.22
N GLN A 355 -2.36 3.28 7.24
CA GLN A 355 -1.62 2.64 6.15
C GLN A 355 -2.18 1.25 5.79
N MET A 356 -2.42 0.42 6.81
CA MET A 356 -3.02 -0.90 6.63
C MET A 356 -4.43 -0.81 6.06
N ILE A 357 -5.27 0.09 6.59
CA ILE A 357 -6.66 0.25 6.15
C ILE A 357 -6.70 0.67 4.67
N PHE A 358 -6.00 1.73 4.29
CA PHE A 358 -6.06 2.20 2.90
C PHE A 358 -5.41 1.21 1.93
N SER A 359 -4.34 0.51 2.34
CA SER A 359 -3.67 -0.49 1.51
C SER A 359 -4.61 -1.67 1.23
N ALA A 360 -5.17 -2.29 2.28
CA ALA A 360 -6.08 -3.42 2.15
C ALA A 360 -7.36 -3.05 1.37
N SER A 361 -7.96 -1.89 1.66
CA SER A 361 -9.17 -1.44 0.96
C SER A 361 -8.91 -1.11 -0.51
N SER A 362 -7.78 -0.47 -0.85
CA SER A 362 -7.42 -0.21 -2.24
C SER A 362 -7.25 -1.51 -3.05
N THR A 363 -6.62 -2.54 -2.47
CA THR A 363 -6.51 -3.88 -3.07
C THR A 363 -7.87 -4.53 -3.28
N ILE A 364 -8.74 -4.54 -2.25
CA ILE A 364 -10.10 -5.11 -2.35
C ILE A 364 -10.87 -4.40 -3.49
N ALA A 365 -10.84 -3.08 -3.52
CA ALA A 365 -11.54 -2.29 -4.54
C ALA A 365 -11.02 -2.61 -5.95
N MET A 366 -9.69 -2.63 -6.14
CA MET A 366 -9.07 -2.91 -7.43
C MET A 366 -9.39 -4.31 -7.94
N VAL A 367 -9.26 -5.33 -7.08
CA VAL A 367 -9.56 -6.71 -7.50
C VAL A 367 -11.05 -6.87 -7.79
N SER A 368 -11.93 -6.23 -7.00
CA SER A 368 -13.38 -6.33 -7.18
C SER A 368 -13.88 -5.79 -8.53
N ILE A 369 -13.18 -4.81 -9.13
CA ILE A 369 -13.57 -4.21 -10.41
C ILE A 369 -12.99 -4.95 -11.63
N LEU A 370 -12.13 -5.96 -11.43
CA LEU A 370 -11.56 -6.73 -12.54
C LEU A 370 -12.63 -7.51 -13.30
N PRO A 371 -12.59 -7.52 -14.64
CA PRO A 371 -13.59 -8.18 -15.48
C PRO A 371 -13.30 -9.68 -15.64
N LEU A 372 -13.11 -10.38 -14.53
CA LEU A 372 -12.74 -11.80 -14.49
C LEU A 372 -13.87 -12.65 -13.88
N GLY A 373 -14.02 -13.87 -14.39
CA GLY A 373 -15.17 -14.78 -14.20
C GLY A 373 -16.02 -14.58 -12.94
N SER A 374 -15.46 -14.94 -11.78
CA SER A 374 -16.14 -14.94 -10.48
C SER A 374 -16.15 -13.59 -9.74
N LEU A 375 -15.53 -12.55 -10.30
CA LEU A 375 -15.39 -11.24 -9.65
C LEU A 375 -16.52 -10.29 -10.07
N GLY A 376 -16.84 -9.35 -9.17
CA GLY A 376 -17.94 -8.39 -9.37
C GLY A 376 -17.81 -7.54 -10.63
N GLY A 377 -16.58 -7.21 -11.04
CA GLY A 377 -16.28 -6.46 -12.25
C GLY A 377 -16.79 -7.11 -13.53
N ASN A 378 -16.84 -8.45 -13.60
CA ASN A 378 -17.41 -9.17 -14.74
C ASN A 378 -18.92 -8.91 -14.86
N GLU A 379 -19.64 -8.88 -13.74
CA GLU A 379 -21.08 -8.60 -13.72
C GLU A 379 -21.39 -7.13 -14.04
N ILE A 380 -20.56 -6.20 -13.57
CA ILE A 380 -20.66 -4.77 -13.94
C ILE A 380 -20.45 -4.61 -15.45
N ARG A 381 -19.44 -5.30 -16.02
CA ARG A 381 -19.16 -5.29 -17.46
C ARG A 381 -20.32 -5.87 -18.28
N LYS A 382 -20.91 -6.99 -17.84
CA LYS A 382 -22.08 -7.63 -18.48
C LYS A 382 -23.33 -6.74 -18.43
N TRP A 383 -23.46 -5.90 -17.40
CA TRP A 383 -24.50 -4.89 -17.32
C TRP A 383 -24.25 -3.74 -18.30
N ASN A 384 -23.10 -3.07 -18.19
CA ASN A 384 -22.75 -1.94 -19.04
C ASN A 384 -21.22 -1.74 -19.11
N ILE A 385 -20.64 -1.94 -20.29
CA ILE A 385 -19.20 -1.82 -20.54
C ILE A 385 -18.65 -0.42 -20.23
N PHE A 386 -19.41 0.65 -20.51
CA PHE A 386 -18.97 2.02 -20.28
C PHE A 386 -18.96 2.36 -18.79
N VAL A 387 -19.97 1.91 -18.04
CA VAL A 387 -20.02 2.06 -16.57
C VAL A 387 -18.84 1.32 -15.94
N TRP A 388 -18.59 0.08 -16.38
CA TRP A 388 -17.42 -0.68 -15.93
C TRP A 388 -16.12 0.04 -16.26
N LEU A 389 -15.93 0.51 -17.50
CA LEU A 389 -14.69 1.16 -17.93
C LEU A 389 -14.41 2.43 -17.12
N PHE A 390 -15.43 3.26 -16.90
CA PHE A 390 -15.31 4.47 -16.08
C PHE A 390 -14.92 4.12 -14.64
N ALA A 391 -15.59 3.15 -14.03
CA ALA A 391 -15.28 2.69 -12.69
C ALA A 391 -13.87 2.07 -12.59
N PHE A 392 -13.47 1.29 -13.59
CA PHE A 392 -12.15 0.66 -13.68
C PHE A 392 -11.04 1.72 -13.78
N LEU A 393 -11.20 2.75 -14.62
CA LEU A 393 -10.22 3.83 -14.73
C LEU A 393 -10.11 4.64 -13.43
N LEU A 394 -11.24 4.93 -12.79
CA LEU A 394 -11.26 5.67 -11.52
C LEU A 394 -10.62 4.87 -10.38
N ILE A 395 -11.05 3.61 -10.21
CA ILE A 395 -10.54 2.73 -9.15
C ILE A 395 -9.09 2.35 -9.43
N GLY A 396 -8.75 1.98 -10.66
CA GLY A 396 -7.40 1.62 -11.07
C GLY A 396 -6.41 2.78 -10.97
N GLY A 397 -6.83 3.99 -11.34
CA GLY A 397 -6.01 5.20 -11.19
C GLY A 397 -5.73 5.52 -9.72
N ALA A 398 -6.76 5.52 -8.87
CA ALA A 398 -6.58 5.76 -7.44
C ALA A 398 -5.74 4.65 -6.77
N TYR A 399 -5.94 3.39 -7.14
CA TYR A 399 -5.11 2.27 -6.69
C TYR A 399 -3.64 2.47 -7.07
N ALA A 400 -3.34 2.81 -8.33
CA ALA A 400 -1.97 3.03 -8.78
C ALA A 400 -1.29 4.19 -8.03
N ILE A 401 -2.01 5.28 -7.79
CA ILE A 401 -1.50 6.42 -7.01
C ILE A 401 -1.20 6.00 -5.57
N ILE A 402 -2.16 5.37 -4.90
CA ILE A 402 -2.04 4.98 -3.48
C ILE A 402 -0.95 3.92 -3.32
N THR A 403 -0.89 2.91 -4.19
CA THR A 403 -0.02 1.75 -4.00
C THR A 403 1.39 1.92 -4.55
N PHE A 404 1.58 2.70 -5.63
CA PHE A 404 2.88 2.77 -6.32
C PHE A 404 3.57 4.13 -6.25
N LEU A 405 2.82 5.23 -6.11
CA LEU A 405 3.42 6.56 -6.16
C LEU A 405 3.68 7.17 -4.77
N ILE A 406 2.90 6.79 -3.76
CA ILE A 406 2.89 7.50 -2.47
C ILE A 406 3.36 6.62 -1.30
N VAL A 407 3.38 5.30 -1.48
CA VAL A 407 3.83 4.30 -0.49
C VAL A 407 4.95 3.50 -1.11
#